data_AF-A0A0B6YMC5-F1
#
_entry.id   AF-A0A0B6YMC5-F1
#
_cell.length_a   1.000
_cell.length_b   1.000
_cell.length_c   1.000
_cell.angle_alpha   90.00
_cell.angle_beta   90.00
_cell.angle_gamma   90.00
#
_symmetry.space_group_name_H-M   'P 1'
#
loop_
_entity.id
_entity.type
_entity.pdbx_description
1 polymer ?
#
loop_
_entity_poly.entity_id
_entity_poly.type
_entity_poly.pdbx_seq_one_letter_code
_entity_poly.pdbx_strand_id
1 'polypeptide(L)'
;KAKCGKQQQPPDKSGWIGVIRSCYYSGDLPGINETVGCHHYFHDTNNFTALYCFCDTAYCNIAPTISFTLNIATIWMLLITISALVYPIL
;
A
#
# COMPACT_ATOMS: atom_id res chain seq x y z
N LYS A 1 19.18 15.41 -1.30
CA LYS A 1 18.82 14.02 -1.66
C LYS A 1 17.31 13.92 -1.68
N ALA A 2 16.69 13.24 -2.66
CA ALA A 2 15.24 13.06 -2.69
C ALA A 2 14.80 12.19 -1.50
N LYS A 3 13.71 12.57 -0.83
CA LYS A 3 13.08 11.79 0.24
C LYS A 3 11.78 11.20 -0.27
N CYS A 4 11.65 9.89 -0.14
CA CYS A 4 10.43 9.19 -0.54
C CYS A 4 9.40 9.25 0.59
N GLY A 5 8.18 9.61 0.25
CA GLY A 5 7.10 9.81 1.19
C GLY A 5 5.78 9.21 0.75
N LYS A 6 4.90 9.01 1.72
CA LYS A 6 3.50 8.64 1.50
C LYS A 6 2.62 9.83 1.88
N GLN A 7 1.82 10.29 0.93
CA GLN A 7 0.72 11.21 1.17
C GLN A 7 -0.56 10.38 1.34
N GLN A 8 -1.28 10.62 2.43
CA GLN A 8 -2.58 10.04 2.68
C GLN A 8 -3.58 11.15 2.96
N GLN A 9 -4.61 11.27 2.13
CA GLN A 9 -5.73 12.15 2.43
C GLN A 9 -6.62 11.50 3.50
N PRO A 10 -7.14 12.27 4.48
CA PRO A 10 -8.17 11.77 5.38
C PRO A 10 -9.40 11.40 4.56
N PRO A 11 -10.15 10.37 4.99
CA PRO A 11 -11.34 9.94 4.27
C PRO A 11 -12.33 11.09 4.15
N ASP A 12 -12.82 11.33 2.94
CA ASP A 12 -13.99 12.18 2.74
C ASP A 12 -15.26 11.42 3.16
N LYS A 13 -16.43 12.06 3.06
CA LYS A 13 -17.72 11.40 3.37
C LYS A 13 -18.01 10.20 2.46
N SER A 14 -17.32 10.06 1.33
CA SER A 14 -17.43 8.93 0.41
C SER A 14 -16.47 7.78 0.75
N GLY A 15 -15.61 7.96 1.75
CA GLY A 15 -14.64 6.97 2.21
C GLY A 15 -13.42 6.84 1.31
N TRP A 16 -13.22 7.77 0.37
CA TRP A 16 -12.08 7.69 -0.55
C TRP A 16 -10.80 8.15 0.15
N ILE A 17 -9.82 7.25 0.21
CA ILE A 17 -8.48 7.52 0.74
C ILE A 17 -7.52 7.51 -0.45
N GLY A 18 -7.16 8.69 -0.95
CA GLY A 18 -6.08 8.85 -1.91
C GLY A 18 -4.74 8.56 -1.23
N VAL A 19 -4.11 7.43 -1.56
CA VAL A 19 -2.74 7.13 -1.12
C VAL A 19 -1.80 7.38 -2.30
N ILE A 20 -0.99 8.44 -2.20
CA ILE A 20 0.04 8.76 -3.18
C ILE A 20 1.40 8.42 -2.57
N ARG A 21 2.24 7.71 -3.33
CA ARG A 21 3.63 7.41 -2.97
C ARG A 21 4.53 8.11 -3.98
N SER A 22 5.32 9.06 -3.51
CA SER A 22 6.17 9.89 -4.37
C SER A 22 7.45 10.26 -3.63
N CYS A 23 8.51 10.57 -4.38
CA CYS A 23 9.74 11.09 -3.81
C CYS A 23 9.85 12.57 -4.15
N TYR A 24 10.18 13.38 -3.14
CA TYR A 24 10.25 14.83 -3.20
C TYR A 24 11.69 15.27 -2.94
N TYR A 25 12.17 16.26 -3.68
CA TYR A 25 13.39 16.97 -3.33
C TYR A 25 13.11 17.96 -2.22
N SER A 26 14.18 18.37 -1.54
CA SER A 26 14.01 19.24 -0.40
C SER A 26 13.53 20.62 -0.82
N GLY A 27 12.39 21.04 -0.30
CA GLY A 27 11.74 22.30 -0.63
C GLY A 27 10.65 22.18 -1.72
N ASP A 28 10.42 21.00 -2.30
CA ASP A 28 9.33 20.78 -3.25
C ASP A 28 7.95 20.90 -2.57
N LEU A 29 7.92 20.67 -1.25
CA LEU A 29 6.72 20.74 -0.42
C LEU A 29 6.82 21.97 0.51
N PRO A 30 6.37 23.16 0.05
CA PRO A 30 6.48 24.38 0.84
C PRO A 30 5.69 24.26 2.14
N GLY A 31 6.29 24.67 3.25
CA GLY A 31 5.64 24.64 4.57
C GLY A 31 5.62 23.28 5.27
N ILE A 32 6.17 22.22 4.65
CA ILE A 32 6.34 20.92 5.29
C ILE A 32 7.80 20.76 5.72
N ASN A 33 8.00 20.38 6.98
CA ASN A 33 9.31 19.95 7.45
C ASN A 33 9.54 18.50 7.00
N GLU A 34 10.39 18.29 5.99
CA GLU A 34 10.66 16.98 5.37
C GLU A 34 11.55 16.07 6.25
N THR A 35 11.38 16.13 7.56
CA THR A 35 12.03 15.24 8.51
C THR A 35 11.36 13.87 8.51
N VAL A 36 12.12 12.84 8.89
CA VAL A 36 11.59 11.48 9.02
C VAL A 36 10.41 11.50 10.01
N GLY A 37 9.32 10.86 9.63
CA GLY A 37 8.07 10.88 10.40
C GLY A 37 6.88 11.33 9.55
N CYS A 38 5.71 11.37 10.19
CA CYS A 38 4.45 11.75 9.57
C CYS A 38 4.02 13.15 10.01
N HIS A 39 3.70 13.99 9.04
CA HIS A 39 3.35 15.40 9.23
C HIS A 39 1.99 15.68 8.63
N HIS A 40 1.08 16.24 9.43
CA HIS A 40 -0.18 16.74 8.89
C HIS A 40 0.10 18.06 8.18
N TYR A 41 -0.40 18.16 6.96
CA TYR A 41 -0.31 19.37 6.17
C TYR A 41 -1.68 19.77 5.68
N PHE A 42 -1.99 21.06 5.82
CA PHE A 42 -3.17 21.67 5.29
C PHE A 42 -2.78 22.56 4.12
N HIS A 43 -3.39 22.33 2.96
CA HIS A 43 -3.12 23.10 1.76
C HIS A 43 -4.24 24.13 1.57
N ASP A 44 -3.96 25.38 1.94
CA ASP A 44 -4.95 26.46 1.95
C ASP A 44 -5.63 26.66 0.60
N THR A 45 -4.86 26.61 -0.49
CA THR A 45 -5.37 26.87 -1.87
C THR A 45 -6.45 25.90 -2.31
N ASN A 46 -6.34 24.64 -1.90
CA ASN A 46 -7.19 23.55 -2.37
C ASN A 46 -8.08 23.00 -1.24
N ASN A 47 -8.04 23.64 -0.06
CA ASN A 47 -8.76 23.24 1.16
C ASN A 47 -8.68 21.73 1.43
N PHE A 48 -7.48 21.14 1.29
CA PHE A 48 -7.27 19.73 1.58
C PHE A 48 -6.31 19.56 2.73
N THR A 49 -6.59 18.57 3.57
CA THR A 49 -5.61 18.08 4.55
C THR A 49 -5.00 16.80 4.01
N ALA A 50 -3.71 16.58 4.22
CA ALA A 50 -3.07 15.30 3.95
C ALA A 50 -2.00 15.01 5.00
N LEU A 51 -1.77 13.73 5.26
CA LEU A 51 -0.68 13.23 6.09
C LEU A 51 0.49 12.85 5.18
N TYR A 52 1.65 13.49 5.35
CA TYR A 52 2.89 13.20 4.64
C TYR A 52 3.85 12.44 5.55
N CYS A 53 4.14 11.18 5.23
CA CYS A 53 5.10 10.35 5.97
C CYS A 53 6.41 10.18 5.20
N PHE A 54 7.52 10.73 5.68
CA PHE A 54 8.85 10.60 5.09
C PHE A 54 9.71 9.55 5.82
N CYS A 55 10.63 8.93 5.09
CA CYS A 55 11.60 8.00 5.63
C CYS A 55 12.91 8.01 4.85
N ASP A 56 13.95 7.45 5.46
CA ASP A 56 15.29 7.40 4.89
C ASP A 56 15.60 6.10 4.12
N THR A 57 14.71 5.10 4.20
CA THR A 57 14.88 3.80 3.56
C THR A 57 13.95 3.63 2.36
N ALA A 58 14.43 2.96 1.31
CA ALA A 58 13.58 2.60 0.18
C ALA A 58 12.43 1.68 0.66
N TYR A 59 11.24 1.88 0.10
CA TYR A 59 10.04 1.06 0.36
C TYR A 59 9.49 1.06 1.80
N CYS A 60 9.96 1.93 2.69
CA CYS A 60 9.44 2.03 4.08
C CYS A 60 7.91 2.23 4.18
N ASN A 61 7.32 2.80 3.12
CA ASN A 61 5.94 3.24 3.03
C ASN A 61 5.11 2.35 2.10
N ILE A 62 5.65 1.18 1.70
CA ILE A 62 4.96 0.23 0.84
C ILE A 62 3.71 -0.31 1.56
N ALA A 63 2.64 -0.58 0.80
CA ALA A 63 1.51 -1.30 1.37
C ALA A 63 1.98 -2.71 1.75
N PRO A 64 1.43 -3.33 2.81
CA PRO A 64 1.65 -4.75 3.06
C PRO A 64 1.19 -5.53 1.82
N THR A 65 2.13 -6.17 1.14
CA THR A 65 1.84 -7.08 0.03
C THR A 65 1.33 -8.39 0.63
N ILE A 66 0.04 -8.68 0.43
CA ILE A 66 -0.51 -9.99 0.74
C ILE A 66 0.12 -10.97 -0.26
N SER A 67 1.03 -11.81 0.23
CA SER A 67 1.63 -12.87 -0.57
C SER A 67 0.72 -14.10 -0.47
N PHE A 68 0.04 -14.45 -1.56
CA PHE A 68 -0.69 -15.71 -1.64
C PHE A 68 0.30 -16.84 -1.97
N THR A 69 0.65 -17.64 -0.96
CA THR A 69 1.41 -18.87 -1.19
C THR A 69 0.45 -19.95 -1.69
N LEU A 70 0.48 -20.22 -2.99
CA LEU A 70 -0.24 -21.36 -3.58
C LEU A 70 0.46 -22.65 -3.16
N ASN A 71 -0.16 -23.40 -2.24
CA ASN A 71 0.37 -24.71 -1.83
C ASN A 71 0.05 -25.75 -2.92
N ILE A 72 1.08 -26.17 -3.67
CA ILE A 72 0.96 -27.18 -4.73
C ILE A 72 0.43 -28.52 -4.17
N ALA A 73 0.72 -28.84 -2.90
CA ALA A 73 0.26 -30.06 -2.24
C ALA A 73 -1.28 -30.18 -2.16
N THR A 74 -2.01 -29.07 -1.99
CA THR A 74 -3.48 -29.11 -1.95
C THR A 74 -4.10 -29.34 -3.34
N ILE A 75 -3.41 -28.94 -4.40
CA ILE A 75 -3.85 -29.17 -5.80
C ILE A 75 -3.77 -30.67 -6.13
N TRP A 76 -2.67 -31.33 -5.76
CA TRP A 76 -2.50 -32.77 -5.99
C TRP A 76 -3.53 -33.59 -5.20
N MET A 77 -3.80 -33.23 -3.94
CA MET A 77 -4.83 -33.90 -3.14
C MET A 77 -6.22 -33.76 -3.76
N LEU A 78 -6.58 -32.58 -4.27
CA LEU A 78 -7.86 -32.36 -4.95
C LEU A 78 -7.97 -33.21 -6.24
N LEU A 79 -6.92 -33.25 -7.06
CA LEU A 79 -6.87 -34.06 -8.28
C LEU A 79 -7.02 -35.56 -8.00
N ILE A 80 -6.39 -36.06 -6.93
CA ILE A 80 -6.49 -37.47 -6.50
C ILE A 80 -7.91 -37.77 -6.00
N THR A 81 -8.52 -36.86 -5.22
CA THR A 81 -9.91 -37.07 -4.76
C THR A 81 -10.92 -37.07 -5.90
N ILE A 82 -10.76 -36.20 -6.90
CA ILE A 82 -11.66 -36.16 -8.07
C ILE A 82 -11.52 -37.44 -8.89
N SER A 83 -10.29 -37.89 -9.14
CA SER A 83 -10.07 -39.15 -9.86
C SER A 83 -10.61 -40.34 -9.08
N ALA A 84 -10.40 -40.43 -7.77
CA ALA A 84 -10.97 -41.48 -6.92
C ALA A 84 -12.52 -41.50 -6.88
N LEU A 85 -13.19 -40.36 -7.04
CA LEU A 85 -14.66 -40.27 -7.14
C LEU A 85 -15.21 -40.68 -8.51
N VAL A 86 -14.40 -40.59 -9.58
CA VAL A 86 -14.81 -40.95 -10.96
C VAL A 86 -14.58 -42.45 -11.25
N TYR A 87 -13.65 -43.10 -10.55
CA TYR A 87 -13.30 -44.51 -10.79
C TYR A 87 -14.17 -45.63 -10.13
N PRO A 88 -15.18 -45.42 -9.26
CA PRO A 88 -15.92 -46.55 -8.68
C PRO A 88 -17.10 -47.06 -9.56
N ILE A 89 -17.19 -46.72 -10.84
CA ILE A 89 -18.30 -47.12 -11.74
C ILE A 89 -17.80 -47.90 -12.98
N LEU A 90 -16.81 -48.78 -12.83
CA LEU A 90 -16.45 -49.78 -13.85
C LEU A 90 -16.22 -51.16 -13.21
#